data_AF-A0A924NX46-F1
#
_entry.id   AF-A0A924NX46-F1
#
_cell.length_a   1.000
_cell.length_b   1.000
_cell.length_c   1.000
_cell.angle_alpha   90.00
_cell.angle_beta   90.00
_cell.angle_gamma   90.00
#
_symmetry.space_group_name_H-M   'P 1'
#
loop_
_entity.id
_entity.type
_entity.pdbx_description
1 polymer ?
#
loop_
_entity_poly.entity_id
_entity_poly.type
_entity_poly.pdbx_seq_one_letter_code
_entity_poly.pdbx_strand_id
1 'polypeptide(L)'
;EYYSTIRPKRVIKTGERPVQALCKRGVQYIEVRCLDVDPFEPVGISVETGRFMDAFLLLCALDDSPAIEEAESRIHARNFARTVKEGRRPGLTLTRNGEEVALQTWANELIARIAPIAALLDAQHNEDGVHAASLAAQRAKVANPALTPSARVLGEIRALGSSAAFGLRQTELHAAYFREGPLMPAEEMMFAEMTQASLAEQADIEQAQTGSFDDFVAAYNSSTLCGD
;
A
#
# COMPACT_ATOMS: atom_id res chain seq x y z
N GLU A 1 17.73 8.51 -0.87
CA GLU A 1 16.44 7.84 -0.67
C GLU A 1 15.97 7.24 -2.00
N TYR A 2 15.34 6.06 -2.02
CA TYR A 2 14.95 5.35 -3.26
C TYR A 2 13.43 5.19 -3.34
N TYR A 3 12.74 5.82 -4.29
CA TYR A 3 11.28 5.71 -4.45
C TYR A 3 10.89 4.51 -5.32
N SER A 4 9.97 3.67 -4.81
CA SER A 4 9.43 2.52 -5.52
C SER A 4 7.98 2.24 -5.10
N THR A 5 7.23 1.56 -5.97
CA THR A 5 5.81 1.18 -5.75
C THR A 5 5.65 0.00 -4.79
N ILE A 6 6.69 -0.83 -4.66
CA ILE A 6 6.76 -1.94 -3.71
C ILE A 6 8.20 -2.11 -3.21
N ARG A 7 8.40 -2.60 -1.99
CA ARG A 7 9.73 -2.86 -1.42
C ARG A 7 9.79 -4.19 -0.68
N PRO A 8 10.87 -4.97 -0.83
CA PRO A 8 11.17 -6.06 0.10
C PRO A 8 11.64 -5.48 1.44
N LYS A 9 11.22 -6.10 2.54
CA LYS A 9 11.51 -5.61 3.89
C LYS A 9 11.94 -6.73 4.82
N ARG A 10 12.76 -6.35 5.81
CA ARG A 10 13.16 -7.13 6.97
C ARG A 10 13.22 -6.18 8.15
N VAL A 11 12.74 -6.62 9.32
CA VAL A 11 12.89 -5.84 10.55
C VAL A 11 14.39 -5.65 10.83
N ILE A 12 14.78 -4.39 11.04
CA ILE A 12 16.18 -4.00 11.32
C ILE A 12 16.44 -4.04 12.82
N LYS A 13 17.69 -4.31 13.19
CA LYS A 13 18.18 -4.04 14.55
C LYS A 13 18.63 -2.59 14.66
N THR A 14 18.76 -2.08 15.88
CA THR A 14 19.30 -0.73 16.13
C THR A 14 20.65 -0.55 15.44
N GLY A 15 20.80 0.53 14.66
CA GLY A 15 22.02 0.86 13.90
C GLY A 15 22.21 0.07 12.60
N GLU A 16 21.35 -0.89 12.29
CA GLU A 16 21.46 -1.71 11.08
C GLU A 16 20.78 -1.05 9.87
N ARG A 17 21.46 -1.08 8.72
CA ARG A 17 20.89 -0.58 7.47
C ARG A 17 19.87 -1.58 6.91
N PRO A 18 18.76 -1.11 6.30
CA PRO A 18 17.77 -2.02 5.70
C PRO A 18 18.35 -3.03 4.71
N VAL A 19 19.33 -2.63 3.89
CA VAL A 19 19.96 -3.55 2.92
C VAL A 19 20.81 -4.63 3.59
N GLN A 20 21.43 -4.33 4.74
CA GLN A 20 22.18 -5.32 5.52
C GLN A 20 21.24 -6.38 6.09
N ALA A 21 20.10 -5.94 6.63
CA ALA A 21 19.07 -6.84 7.13
C ALA A 21 18.56 -7.78 6.03
N LEU A 22 18.33 -7.25 4.83
CA LEU A 22 17.91 -8.03 3.66
C LEU A 22 18.99 -9.00 3.19
N CYS A 23 20.25 -8.56 3.05
CA CYS A 23 21.34 -9.42 2.62
C CYS A 23 21.61 -10.56 3.62
N LYS A 24 21.60 -10.28 4.93
CA LYS A 24 21.92 -11.28 5.96
C LYS A 24 20.77 -12.23 6.27
N ARG A 25 19.52 -11.78 6.15
CA ARG A 25 18.36 -12.52 6.69
C ARG A 25 17.22 -12.66 5.68
N GLY A 26 17.44 -12.27 4.43
CA GLY A 26 16.45 -12.34 3.37
C GLY A 26 15.24 -11.42 3.61
N VAL A 27 14.26 -11.57 2.73
CA VAL A 27 12.97 -10.87 2.81
C VAL A 27 12.10 -11.53 3.89
N GLN A 28 11.44 -10.73 4.71
CA GLN A 28 10.46 -11.19 5.70
C GLN A 28 9.03 -10.79 5.32
N TYR A 29 8.86 -9.60 4.74
CA TYR A 29 7.58 -9.11 4.26
C TYR A 29 7.79 -8.14 3.10
N ILE A 30 6.69 -7.79 2.44
CA ILE A 30 6.67 -6.76 1.39
C ILE A 30 5.91 -5.53 1.88
N GLU A 31 6.34 -4.36 1.44
CA GLU A 31 5.67 -3.09 1.69
C GLU A 31 5.14 -2.57 0.34
N VAL A 32 3.82 -2.61 0.16
CA VAL A 32 3.13 -2.02 -1.01
C VAL A 32 2.91 -0.54 -0.74
N ARG A 33 3.34 0.32 -1.67
CA ARG A 33 3.44 1.77 -1.48
C ARG A 33 2.69 2.57 -2.55
N CYS A 34 1.92 1.91 -3.40
CA CYS A 34 1.19 2.53 -4.50
C CYS A 34 -0.31 2.70 -4.24
N LEU A 35 -0.73 2.66 -2.96
CA LEU A 35 -2.10 2.95 -2.55
C LEU A 35 -2.18 4.42 -2.11
N ASP A 36 -3.11 5.15 -2.71
CA ASP A 36 -3.47 6.48 -2.24
C ASP A 36 -4.33 6.37 -0.97
N VAL A 37 -4.34 7.41 -0.14
CA VAL A 37 -5.28 7.52 0.98
C VAL A 37 -6.70 7.59 0.42
N ASP A 38 -7.59 6.69 0.86
CA ASP A 38 -9.01 6.75 0.52
C ASP A 38 -9.68 7.89 1.29
N PRO A 39 -10.12 8.97 0.63
CA PRO A 39 -10.73 10.11 1.31
C PRO A 39 -12.16 9.83 1.78
N PHE A 40 -12.71 8.66 1.51
CA PHE A 40 -14.05 8.25 1.94
C PHE A 40 -14.02 7.29 3.13
N GLU A 41 -12.83 6.90 3.59
CA GLU A 41 -12.63 6.01 4.74
C GLU A 41 -11.93 6.80 5.86
N PRO A 42 -12.48 6.81 7.10
CA PRO A 42 -11.88 7.58 8.19
C PRO A 42 -10.41 7.21 8.49
N VAL A 43 -10.06 5.94 8.36
CA VAL A 43 -8.68 5.43 8.55
C VAL A 43 -7.85 5.43 7.26
N GLY A 44 -8.41 5.92 6.15
CA GLY A 44 -7.71 6.07 4.86
C GLY A 44 -7.61 4.81 4.01
N ILE A 45 -8.19 3.68 4.43
CA ILE A 45 -8.25 2.43 3.67
C ILE A 45 -9.46 1.60 4.10
N SER A 46 -10.16 1.01 3.13
CA SER A 46 -11.32 0.16 3.38
C SER A 46 -10.92 -1.30 3.60
N VAL A 47 -11.71 -2.04 4.39
CA VAL A 47 -11.57 -3.51 4.52
C VAL A 47 -11.74 -4.20 3.16
N GLU A 48 -12.60 -3.69 2.27
CA GLU A 48 -12.72 -4.19 0.89
C GLU A 48 -11.35 -4.14 0.17
N THR A 49 -10.63 -3.02 0.28
CA THR A 49 -9.31 -2.86 -0.33
C THR A 49 -8.31 -3.85 0.24
N GLY A 50 -8.30 -4.04 1.58
CA GLY A 50 -7.45 -5.02 2.24
C GLY A 50 -7.67 -6.45 1.69
N ARG A 51 -8.93 -6.90 1.66
CA ARG A 51 -9.29 -8.24 1.14
C ARG A 51 -8.91 -8.42 -0.34
N PHE A 52 -9.08 -7.38 -1.17
CA PHE A 52 -8.61 -7.46 -2.56
C PHE A 52 -7.09 -7.58 -2.65
N MET A 53 -6.37 -6.81 -1.83
CA MET A 53 -4.91 -6.85 -1.77
C MET A 53 -4.39 -8.22 -1.32
N ASP A 54 -5.04 -8.88 -0.35
CA ASP A 54 -4.67 -10.23 0.08
C ASP A 54 -4.72 -11.23 -1.08
N ALA A 55 -5.84 -11.26 -1.82
CA ALA A 55 -6.01 -12.15 -2.96
C ALA A 55 -5.06 -11.80 -4.13
N PHE A 56 -4.86 -10.51 -4.40
CA PHE A 56 -3.96 -10.04 -5.46
C PHE A 56 -2.49 -10.36 -5.16
N LEU A 57 -2.03 -10.14 -3.94
CA LEU A 57 -0.65 -10.41 -3.54
C LEU A 57 -0.38 -11.92 -3.46
N LEU A 58 -1.35 -12.71 -3.05
CA LEU A 58 -1.24 -14.17 -3.09
C LEU A 58 -1.16 -14.70 -4.53
N LEU A 59 -1.88 -14.09 -5.49
CA LEU A 59 -1.68 -14.40 -6.91
C LEU A 59 -0.24 -14.11 -7.33
N CYS A 60 0.29 -12.93 -7.01
CA CYS A 60 1.67 -12.56 -7.34
C CYS A 60 2.72 -13.49 -6.73
N ALA A 61 2.42 -14.12 -5.59
CA ALA A 61 3.32 -15.08 -4.94
C ALA A 61 3.27 -16.48 -5.58
N LEU A 62 2.15 -16.85 -6.21
CA LEU A 62 1.92 -18.18 -6.80
C LEU A 62 2.20 -18.23 -8.30
N ASP A 63 2.00 -17.12 -9.00
CA ASP A 63 2.24 -17.02 -10.44
C ASP A 63 3.74 -17.09 -10.78
N ASP A 64 4.05 -17.73 -11.91
CA ASP A 64 5.40 -17.70 -12.47
C ASP A 64 5.85 -16.25 -12.73
N SER A 65 6.99 -15.89 -12.15
CA SER A 65 7.58 -14.55 -12.22
C SER A 65 9.02 -14.65 -12.76
N PRO A 66 9.19 -14.70 -14.10
CA PRO A 66 10.52 -14.72 -14.70
C PRO A 66 11.29 -13.43 -14.38
N ALA A 67 12.62 -13.49 -14.50
CA ALA A 67 13.46 -12.33 -14.27
C ALA A 67 13.09 -11.19 -15.23
N ILE A 68 12.88 -9.99 -14.69
CA ILE A 68 12.47 -8.82 -15.45
C ILE A 68 13.70 -8.21 -16.12
N GLU A 69 13.68 -8.13 -17.45
CA GLU A 69 14.72 -7.44 -18.22
C GLU A 69 14.53 -5.91 -18.20
N GLU A 70 15.57 -5.15 -18.56
CA GLU A 70 15.49 -3.68 -18.55
C GLU A 70 14.40 -3.14 -19.48
N ALA A 71 14.21 -3.75 -20.64
CA ALA A 71 13.17 -3.38 -21.59
C ALA A 71 11.76 -3.60 -21.00
N GLU A 72 11.55 -4.72 -20.32
CA GLU A 72 10.30 -5.04 -19.63
C GLU A 72 10.04 -4.08 -18.46
N SER A 73 11.07 -3.77 -17.68
CA SER A 73 10.98 -2.78 -16.60
C SER A 73 10.50 -1.42 -17.10
N ARG A 74 10.98 -0.97 -18.27
CA ARG A 74 10.52 0.28 -18.90
C ARG A 74 9.05 0.18 -19.36
N ILE A 75 8.63 -0.98 -19.86
CA ILE A 75 7.23 -1.23 -20.22
C ILE A 75 6.33 -1.20 -18.99
N HIS A 76 6.72 -1.83 -17.89
CA HIS A 76 5.97 -1.81 -16.63
C HIS A 76 5.82 -0.39 -16.09
N ALA A 77 6.91 0.38 -16.05
CA ALA A 77 6.88 1.79 -15.63
C ALA A 77 5.97 2.63 -16.54
N ARG A 78 6.00 2.40 -17.86
CA ARG A 78 5.09 3.06 -18.81
C ARG A 78 3.64 2.69 -18.57
N ASN A 79 3.32 1.41 -18.41
CA ASN A 79 1.95 0.95 -18.17
C ASN A 79 1.40 1.55 -16.88
N PHE A 80 2.18 1.54 -15.80
CA PHE A 80 1.82 2.19 -14.55
C PHE A 80 1.53 3.68 -14.75
N ALA A 81 2.43 4.41 -15.39
CA ALA A 81 2.25 5.84 -15.65
C ALA A 81 1.03 6.16 -16.54
N ARG A 82 0.75 5.32 -17.55
CA ARG A 82 -0.45 5.46 -18.41
C ARG A 82 -1.72 5.25 -17.60
N THR A 83 -1.79 4.21 -16.78
CA THR A 83 -2.95 3.94 -15.92
C THR A 83 -3.16 5.04 -14.89
N VAL A 84 -2.09 5.57 -14.28
CA VAL A 84 -2.18 6.70 -13.33
C VAL A 84 -2.75 7.95 -14.00
N LYS A 85 -2.25 8.31 -15.18
CA LYS A 85 -2.63 9.56 -15.86
C LYS A 85 -3.97 9.46 -16.59
N GLU A 86 -4.27 8.30 -17.17
CA GLU A 86 -5.36 8.12 -18.13
C GLU A 86 -6.22 6.89 -17.87
N GLY A 87 -6.10 6.21 -16.73
CA GLY A 87 -6.72 4.90 -16.48
C GLY A 87 -8.24 4.84 -16.63
N ARG A 88 -8.93 5.98 -16.54
CA ARG A 88 -10.38 6.10 -16.77
C ARG A 88 -10.77 6.44 -18.22
N ARG A 89 -9.81 6.65 -19.12
CA ARG A 89 -10.07 6.98 -20.53
C ARG A 89 -10.61 5.73 -21.25
N PRO A 90 -11.80 5.80 -21.87
CA PRO A 90 -12.32 4.69 -22.67
C PRO A 90 -11.34 4.28 -23.78
N GLY A 91 -11.17 2.98 -23.97
CA GLY A 91 -10.26 2.44 -24.99
C GLY A 91 -8.76 2.62 -24.68
N LEU A 92 -8.38 2.98 -23.45
CA LEU A 92 -6.96 2.98 -23.07
C LEU A 92 -6.35 1.59 -23.28
N THR A 93 -5.22 1.56 -23.97
CA THR A 93 -4.39 0.38 -24.13
C THR A 93 -3.17 0.44 -23.21
N LEU A 94 -2.59 -0.72 -22.93
CA LEU A 94 -1.32 -0.94 -22.26
C LEU A 94 -0.48 -1.88 -23.14
N THR A 95 0.77 -2.14 -22.76
CA THR A 95 1.64 -3.00 -23.57
C THR A 95 2.03 -4.25 -22.82
N ARG A 96 1.89 -5.41 -23.47
CA ARG A 96 2.24 -6.72 -22.93
C ARG A 96 2.92 -7.53 -24.03
N ASN A 97 4.10 -8.07 -23.76
CA ASN A 97 4.87 -8.88 -24.71
C ASN A 97 5.08 -8.18 -26.07
N GLY A 98 5.29 -6.85 -26.05
CA GLY A 98 5.46 -6.04 -27.26
C GLY A 98 4.17 -5.62 -27.97
N GLU A 99 3.00 -6.11 -27.56
CA GLU A 99 1.71 -5.83 -28.18
C GLU A 99 0.84 -4.88 -27.34
N GLU A 100 -0.02 -4.09 -28.00
CA GLU A 100 -1.02 -3.27 -27.30
C GLU A 100 -2.25 -4.11 -26.92
N VAL A 101 -2.63 -4.06 -25.65
CA VAL A 101 -3.81 -4.73 -25.10
C VAL A 101 -4.70 -3.71 -24.42
N ALA A 102 -6.02 -3.82 -24.60
CA ALA A 102 -6.95 -2.93 -23.90
C ALA A 102 -6.86 -3.13 -22.38
N LEU A 103 -6.82 -2.03 -21.61
CA LEU A 103 -6.72 -2.08 -20.15
C LEU A 103 -7.83 -2.94 -19.54
N GLN A 104 -9.07 -2.76 -20.01
CA GLN A 104 -10.22 -3.51 -19.50
C GLN A 104 -10.09 -5.01 -19.78
N THR A 105 -9.59 -5.39 -20.96
CA THR A 105 -9.36 -6.80 -21.30
C THR A 105 -8.33 -7.41 -20.35
N TRP A 106 -7.17 -6.77 -20.20
CA TRP A 106 -6.11 -7.30 -19.34
C TRP A 106 -6.52 -7.31 -17.85
N ALA A 107 -7.23 -6.29 -17.38
CA ALA A 107 -7.75 -6.25 -16.01
C ALA A 107 -8.74 -7.39 -15.74
N ASN A 108 -9.63 -7.70 -16.69
CA ASN A 108 -10.57 -8.83 -16.54
C ASN A 108 -9.86 -10.19 -16.55
N GLU A 109 -8.81 -10.35 -17.36
CA GLU A 109 -7.96 -11.55 -17.32
C GLU A 109 -7.30 -11.72 -15.94
N LEU A 110 -6.76 -10.65 -15.36
CA LEU A 110 -6.18 -10.68 -14.01
C LEU A 110 -7.24 -11.01 -12.96
N ILE A 111 -8.40 -10.35 -13.00
CA ILE A 111 -9.51 -10.62 -12.08
C ILE A 111 -9.94 -12.09 -12.15
N ALA A 112 -10.02 -12.67 -13.35
CA ALA A 112 -10.36 -14.09 -13.51
C ALA A 112 -9.31 -15.02 -12.87
N ARG A 113 -8.02 -14.65 -12.91
CA ARG A 113 -6.93 -15.40 -12.26
C ARG A 113 -6.94 -15.25 -10.73
N ILE A 114 -7.36 -14.09 -10.21
CA ILE A 114 -7.48 -13.86 -8.75
C ILE A 114 -8.69 -14.62 -8.18
N ALA A 115 -9.76 -14.80 -8.96
CA ALA A 115 -11.01 -15.43 -8.50
C ALA A 115 -10.86 -16.78 -7.75
N PRO A 116 -10.11 -17.79 -8.25
CA PRO A 116 -9.91 -19.02 -7.49
C PRO A 116 -9.17 -18.83 -6.17
N ILE A 117 -8.30 -17.82 -6.07
CA ILE A 117 -7.55 -17.50 -4.85
C ILE A 117 -8.48 -16.82 -3.84
N ALA A 118 -9.33 -15.88 -4.29
CA ALA A 118 -10.35 -15.28 -3.45
C ALA A 118 -11.29 -16.34 -2.85
N ALA A 119 -11.75 -17.30 -3.68
CA ALA A 119 -12.57 -18.41 -3.22
C ALA A 119 -11.84 -19.32 -2.21
N LEU A 120 -10.54 -19.56 -2.41
CA LEU A 120 -9.73 -20.33 -1.45
C LEU A 120 -9.62 -19.61 -0.10
N LEU A 121 -9.38 -18.30 -0.10
CA LEU A 121 -9.32 -17.49 1.12
C LEU A 121 -10.67 -17.52 1.86
N ASP A 122 -11.77 -17.32 1.14
CA ASP A 122 -13.12 -17.38 1.73
C ASP A 122 -13.42 -18.74 2.37
N ALA A 123 -12.98 -19.84 1.76
CA ALA A 123 -13.18 -21.19 2.30
C ALA A 123 -12.37 -21.50 3.57
N GLN A 124 -11.33 -20.72 3.90
CA GLN A 124 -10.46 -20.95 5.05
C GLN A 124 -10.72 -19.99 6.23
N HIS A 125 -11.60 -18.99 6.04
CA HIS A 125 -11.91 -17.99 7.05
C HIS A 125 -13.35 -18.13 7.57
N ASN A 126 -13.62 -17.54 8.75
CA ASN A 126 -14.95 -17.54 9.37
C ASN A 126 -15.94 -16.58 8.69
N GLU A 127 -15.50 -15.83 7.68
CA GLU A 127 -16.31 -14.86 6.93
C GLU A 127 -16.38 -15.29 5.46
N ASP A 128 -17.40 -16.07 5.12
CA ASP A 128 -17.57 -16.60 3.77
C ASP A 128 -17.89 -15.48 2.75
N GLY A 129 -17.34 -15.61 1.54
CA GLY A 129 -17.61 -14.76 0.38
C GLY A 129 -17.03 -13.34 0.40
N VAL A 130 -16.23 -12.96 1.39
CA VAL A 130 -15.77 -11.57 1.55
C VAL A 130 -14.69 -11.15 0.55
N HIS A 131 -13.80 -12.06 0.17
CA HIS A 131 -12.78 -11.83 -0.87
C HIS A 131 -13.41 -11.89 -2.26
N ALA A 132 -14.35 -12.82 -2.48
CA ALA A 132 -15.11 -12.86 -3.72
C ALA A 132 -15.91 -11.55 -3.94
N ALA A 133 -16.53 -11.02 -2.88
CA ALA A 133 -17.23 -9.74 -2.93
C ALA A 133 -16.29 -8.56 -3.24
N SER A 134 -15.11 -8.50 -2.61
CA SER A 134 -14.14 -7.42 -2.87
C SER A 134 -13.61 -7.47 -4.32
N LEU A 135 -13.42 -8.66 -4.88
CA LEU A 135 -13.02 -8.86 -6.26
C LEU A 135 -14.14 -8.46 -7.24
N ALA A 136 -15.40 -8.78 -6.92
CA ALA A 136 -16.56 -8.34 -7.70
C ALA A 136 -16.68 -6.81 -7.74
N ALA A 137 -16.40 -6.12 -6.63
CA ALA A 137 -16.35 -4.66 -6.59
C ALA A 137 -15.26 -4.09 -7.51
N GLN A 138 -14.07 -4.71 -7.57
CA GLN A 138 -13.03 -4.29 -8.51
C GLN A 138 -13.44 -4.54 -9.97
N ARG A 139 -14.10 -5.67 -10.26
CA ARG A 139 -14.65 -5.95 -11.60
C ARG A 139 -15.67 -4.91 -12.04
N ALA A 140 -16.53 -4.46 -11.13
CA ALA A 140 -17.48 -3.39 -11.42
C ALA A 140 -16.77 -2.07 -11.78
N LYS A 141 -15.67 -1.73 -11.09
CA LYS A 141 -14.85 -0.54 -11.39
C LYS A 141 -14.16 -0.64 -12.76
N VAL A 142 -13.74 -1.83 -13.19
CA VAL A 142 -13.20 -2.07 -14.54
C VAL A 142 -14.27 -1.87 -15.62
N ALA A 143 -15.47 -2.41 -15.40
CA ALA A 143 -16.58 -2.30 -16.34
C ALA A 143 -17.14 -0.86 -16.42
N ASN A 144 -17.16 -0.15 -15.29
CA ASN A 144 -17.62 1.22 -15.20
C ASN A 144 -16.61 2.11 -14.44
N PRO A 145 -15.74 2.83 -15.16
CA PRO A 145 -14.72 3.71 -14.56
C PRO A 145 -15.29 4.80 -13.63
N ALA A 146 -16.58 5.13 -13.74
CA ALA A 146 -17.24 6.09 -12.85
C ALA A 146 -17.34 5.61 -11.39
N LEU A 147 -17.23 4.29 -11.15
CA LEU A 147 -17.24 3.70 -9.80
C LEU A 147 -15.88 3.78 -9.09
N THR A 148 -14.81 4.15 -9.80
CA THR A 148 -13.48 4.27 -9.20
C THR A 148 -13.42 5.42 -8.18
N PRO A 149 -12.61 5.32 -7.10
CA PRO A 149 -12.45 6.42 -6.15
C PRO A 149 -12.02 7.73 -6.83
N SER A 150 -11.12 7.67 -7.82
CA SER A 150 -10.70 8.87 -8.56
C SER A 150 -11.84 9.57 -9.31
N ALA A 151 -12.82 8.83 -9.84
CA ALA A 151 -14.01 9.41 -10.46
C ALA A 151 -14.95 10.04 -9.41
N ARG A 152 -15.16 9.36 -8.27
CA ARG A 152 -15.96 9.87 -7.15
C ARG A 152 -15.39 11.17 -6.59
N VAL A 153 -14.08 11.21 -6.33
CA VAL A 153 -13.38 12.42 -5.86
C VAL A 153 -13.57 13.58 -6.83
N LEU A 154 -13.36 13.36 -8.14
CA LEU A 154 -13.59 14.41 -9.12
C LEU A 154 -15.05 14.86 -9.20
N GLY A 155 -16.00 13.96 -8.96
CA GLY A 155 -17.41 14.28 -8.84
C GLY A 155 -17.67 15.26 -7.69
N GLU A 156 -17.18 14.95 -6.49
CA GLU A 156 -17.31 15.81 -5.31
C GLU A 156 -16.61 17.16 -5.48
N ILE A 157 -15.40 17.17 -6.04
CA ILE A 157 -14.65 18.42 -6.31
C ILE A 157 -15.45 19.31 -7.27
N ARG A 158 -16.07 18.75 -8.30
CA ARG A 158 -16.92 19.51 -9.24
C ARG A 158 -18.19 20.03 -8.56
N ALA A 159 -18.83 19.21 -7.74
CA ALA A 159 -20.04 19.59 -7.01
C ALA A 159 -19.78 20.74 -6.02
N LEU A 160 -18.63 20.71 -5.35
CA LEU A 160 -18.20 21.76 -4.41
C LEU A 160 -17.50 22.94 -5.09
N GLY A 161 -17.09 22.79 -6.35
CA GLY A 161 -16.32 23.79 -7.10
C GLY A 161 -14.88 23.99 -6.61
N SER A 162 -14.39 23.21 -5.64
CA SER A 162 -13.07 23.38 -5.03
C SER A 162 -12.53 22.10 -4.41
N SER A 163 -11.27 21.77 -4.72
CA SER A 163 -10.55 20.65 -4.09
C SER A 163 -10.25 20.91 -2.61
N ALA A 164 -9.97 22.16 -2.24
CA ALA A 164 -9.76 22.55 -0.85
C ALA A 164 -11.05 22.41 -0.03
N ALA A 165 -12.21 22.78 -0.60
CA ALA A 165 -13.50 22.59 0.06
C ALA A 165 -13.84 21.11 0.25
N PHE A 166 -13.55 20.26 -0.75
CA PHE A 166 -13.66 18.81 -0.61
C PHE A 166 -12.77 18.29 0.51
N GLY A 167 -11.48 18.66 0.53
CA GLY A 167 -10.53 18.22 1.56
C GLY A 167 -10.94 18.65 2.97
N LEU A 168 -11.42 19.89 3.14
CA LEU A 168 -11.91 20.38 4.43
C LEU A 168 -13.14 19.57 4.88
N ARG A 169 -14.10 19.35 3.98
CA ARG A 169 -15.31 18.57 4.28
C ARG A 169 -14.97 17.15 4.73
N GLN A 170 -14.09 16.43 4.02
CA GLN A 170 -13.68 15.08 4.44
C GLN A 170 -12.95 15.11 5.78
N THR A 171 -12.07 16.10 6.00
CA THR A 171 -11.38 16.28 7.29
C THR A 171 -12.37 16.47 8.45
N GLU A 172 -13.38 17.31 8.27
CA GLU A 172 -14.41 17.55 9.30
C GLU A 172 -15.21 16.29 9.61
N LEU A 173 -15.61 15.53 8.57
CA LEU A 173 -16.33 14.27 8.73
C LEU A 173 -15.49 13.22 9.48
N HIS A 174 -14.23 13.04 9.09
CA HIS A 174 -13.34 12.08 9.73
C HIS A 174 -13.00 12.50 11.18
N ALA A 175 -12.80 13.79 11.43
CA ALA A 175 -12.58 14.30 12.77
C ALA A 175 -13.81 14.12 13.67
N ALA A 176 -15.03 14.26 13.14
CA ALA A 176 -16.26 13.95 13.86
C ALA A 176 -16.34 12.46 14.20
N TYR A 177 -16.11 11.58 13.21
CA TYR A 177 -16.11 10.12 13.39
C TYR A 177 -15.24 9.66 14.58
N PHE A 178 -13.99 10.13 14.66
CA PHE A 178 -13.09 9.74 15.75
C PHE A 178 -13.43 10.38 17.10
N ARG A 179 -14.10 11.54 17.13
CA ARG A 179 -14.55 12.17 18.39
C ARG A 179 -15.82 11.53 18.93
N GLU A 180 -16.67 11.02 18.06
CA GLU A 180 -17.94 10.38 18.42
C GLU A 180 -17.77 8.94 18.91
N GLY A 181 -16.70 8.25 18.51
CA GLY A 181 -16.31 6.93 18.99
C GLY A 181 -15.13 6.99 19.96
N PRO A 182 -15.33 7.37 21.24
CA PRO A 182 -14.25 7.39 22.21
C PRO A 182 -13.70 5.99 22.46
N LEU A 183 -12.42 5.95 22.81
CA LEU A 183 -11.72 4.72 23.15
C LEU A 183 -12.32 4.08 24.41
N MET A 184 -12.24 2.76 24.49
CA MET A 184 -12.56 2.05 25.72
C MET A 184 -11.51 2.35 26.79
N PRO A 185 -11.85 2.35 28.10
CA PRO A 185 -10.88 2.66 29.16
C PRO A 185 -9.59 1.82 29.12
N ALA A 186 -9.69 0.57 28.68
CA ALA A 186 -8.53 -0.31 28.51
C ALA A 186 -7.60 0.15 27.37
N GLU A 187 -8.14 0.67 26.28
CA GLU A 187 -7.36 1.22 25.16
C GLU A 187 -6.70 2.54 25.56
N GLU A 188 -7.41 3.42 26.27
CA GLU A 188 -6.84 4.65 26.82
C GLU A 188 -5.65 4.37 27.74
N MET A 189 -5.79 3.39 28.65
CA MET A 189 -4.72 2.97 29.54
C MET A 189 -3.52 2.41 28.75
N MET A 190 -3.77 1.58 27.74
CA MET A 190 -2.73 1.06 26.85
C MET A 190 -1.98 2.19 26.13
N PHE A 191 -2.66 3.22 25.61
CA PHE A 191 -1.99 4.38 24.99
C PHE A 191 -1.21 5.22 25.99
N ALA A 192 -1.72 5.39 27.21
CA ALA A 192 -1.01 6.09 28.28
C ALA A 192 0.30 5.36 28.64
N GLU A 193 0.25 4.03 28.79
CA GLU A 193 1.43 3.20 29.04
C GLU A 193 2.44 3.27 27.89
N MET A 194 1.99 3.16 26.63
CA MET A 194 2.85 3.31 25.46
C MET A 194 3.52 4.70 25.41
N THR A 195 2.80 5.76 25.79
CA THR A 195 3.35 7.11 25.87
C THR A 195 4.49 7.18 26.88
N GLN A 196 4.26 6.70 28.10
CA GLN A 196 5.29 6.69 29.15
C GLN A 196 6.51 5.85 28.75
N ALA A 197 6.28 4.67 28.18
CA ALA A 197 7.35 3.79 27.71
C ALA A 197 8.19 4.45 26.61
N SER A 198 7.55 5.09 25.62
CA SER A 198 8.26 5.74 24.51
C SER A 198 9.15 6.91 24.96
N LEU A 199 8.69 7.68 25.95
CA LEU A 199 9.46 8.79 26.52
C LEU A 199 10.64 8.29 27.36
N ALA A 200 10.45 7.22 28.13
CA ALA A 200 11.53 6.58 28.87
C ALA A 200 12.60 6.01 27.93
N GLU A 201 12.19 5.29 26.87
CA GLU A 201 13.11 4.75 25.87
C GLU A 201 13.89 5.86 25.15
N GLN A 202 13.23 6.98 24.81
CA GLN A 202 13.92 8.14 24.25
C GLN A 202 14.98 8.69 25.22
N ALA A 203 14.63 8.90 26.49
CA ALA A 203 15.55 9.41 27.50
C ALA A 203 16.74 8.47 27.73
N ASP A 204 16.50 7.16 27.71
CA ASP A 204 17.55 6.14 27.81
C ASP A 204 18.51 6.22 26.61
N ILE A 205 17.99 6.39 25.40
CA ILE A 205 18.82 6.58 24.19
C ILE A 205 19.67 7.85 24.31
N GLU A 206 19.07 8.97 24.73
CA GLU A 206 19.74 10.26 24.89
C GLU A 206 20.85 10.21 25.96
N GLN A 207 20.69 9.39 27.01
CA GLN A 207 21.69 9.22 28.07
C GLN A 207 22.76 8.19 27.75
N ALA A 208 22.41 7.11 27.05
CA ALA A 208 23.31 6.00 26.77
C ALA A 208 24.19 6.22 25.54
N GLN A 209 23.75 7.04 24.58
CA GLN A 209 24.56 7.34 23.40
C GLN A 209 25.79 8.17 23.76
N THR A 210 26.93 7.76 23.22
CA THR A 210 28.22 8.41 23.42
C THR A 210 28.83 8.75 22.06
N GLY A 211 29.73 9.74 22.04
CA GLY A 211 30.32 10.26 20.80
C GLY A 211 29.50 11.39 20.18
N SER A 212 29.98 11.91 19.05
CA SER A 212 29.27 12.96 18.33
C SER A 212 28.24 12.36 17.36
N PHE A 213 27.24 13.16 17.00
CA PHE A 213 26.31 12.81 15.94
C PHE A 213 27.03 12.55 14.60
N ASP A 214 28.10 13.31 14.31
CA ASP A 214 28.89 13.16 13.10
C ASP A 214 29.59 11.79 13.06
N ASP A 215 30.13 11.33 14.19
CA ASP A 215 30.75 10.00 14.30
C ASP A 215 29.72 8.90 14.07
N PHE A 216 28.51 9.04 14.63
CA PHE A 216 27.42 8.11 14.41
C PHE A 216 27.03 8.02 12.92
N VAL A 217 26.88 9.16 12.25
CA VAL A 217 26.54 9.21 10.82
C VAL A 217 27.65 8.60 9.96
N ALA A 218 28.91 8.90 10.27
CA ALA A 218 30.06 8.32 9.58
C ALA A 218 30.10 6.79 9.74
N ALA A 219 29.92 6.29 10.97
CA ALA A 219 29.86 4.85 11.26
C ALA A 219 28.71 4.18 10.50
N TYR A 220 27.50 4.76 10.55
CA TYR A 220 26.33 4.24 9.84
C TYR A 220 26.58 4.14 8.33
N ASN A 221 27.14 5.18 7.71
CA ASN A 221 27.41 5.21 6.27
C ASN A 221 28.55 4.28 5.83
N SER A 222 29.58 4.11 6.68
CA SER A 222 30.72 3.22 6.41
C SER A 222 30.41 1.74 6.56
N SER A 223 29.30 1.39 7.22
CA SER A 223 28.93 -0.01 7.43
C SER A 223 28.70 -0.74 6.09
N THR A 224 29.38 -1.89 5.93
CA THR A 224 29.38 -2.70 4.70
C THR A 224 27.96 -3.16 4.35
N LEU A 225 27.53 -2.92 3.11
CA LEU A 225 26.13 -3.12 2.69
C LEU A 225 25.74 -4.61 2.71
N CYS A 226 26.61 -5.47 2.21
CA CYS A 226 26.48 -6.92 2.22
C CYS A 226 27.91 -7.48 2.36
N GLY A 227 28.35 -7.75 3.58
CA GLY A 227 29.58 -8.50 3.84
C GLY A 227 29.20 -9.97 4.08
N ASP A 228 30.13 -10.87 3.74
CA ASP A 228 30.03 -12.31 4.01
C ASP A 228 29.66 -12.62 5.48
#